data_AF-A0A7S3GDC3-F1
#
_entry.id   AF-A0A7S3GDC3-F1
#
_cell.length_a   1.000
_cell.length_b   1.000
_cell.length_c   1.000
_cell.angle_alpha   90.00
_cell.angle_beta   90.00
_cell.angle_gamma   90.00
#
_symmetry.space_group_name_H-M   'P 1'
#
loop_
_entity.id
_entity.type
_entity.pdbx_description
1 polymer ?
#
loop_
_entity_poly.entity_id
_entity_poly.type
_entity_poly.pdbx_seq_one_letter_code
_entity_poly.pdbx_strand_id
1 'polypeptide(L)'
;MAGLIEIDNTLPIVDENQIETLLELDDEDEPEERFIFEAAEMYDESAQQHFGEMERLAVAQAGESEEDMKARLHKFSRSAHAMKGTAGNMGGKRLSKIFEHLQRSGEQAQQERCAHGVVLAKHEHEIFRAALKERMAQL
;
A
#
# COMPACT_ATOMS: atom_id res chain seq x y z
N MET A 1 -7.99 -22.51 -10.47
CA MET A 1 -8.13 -21.64 -9.29
C MET A 1 -6.98 -20.64 -9.35
N ALA A 2 -7.26 -19.34 -9.25
CA ALA A 2 -6.20 -18.34 -9.16
C ALA A 2 -5.63 -18.38 -7.72
N GLY A 3 -4.31 -18.54 -7.58
CA GLY A 3 -3.66 -18.64 -6.26
C GLY A 3 -3.81 -17.37 -5.41
N LEU A 4 -3.56 -17.46 -4.11
CA LEU A 4 -3.54 -16.29 -3.22
C LEU A 4 -2.38 -15.35 -3.59
N ILE A 5 -2.43 -14.11 -3.10
CA ILE A 5 -1.29 -13.19 -3.20
C ILE A 5 -0.24 -13.65 -2.18
N GLU A 6 1.00 -13.80 -2.64
CA GLU A 6 2.15 -14.17 -1.82
C GLU A 6 3.07 -12.97 -1.64
N ILE A 7 3.77 -12.94 -0.50
CA ILE A 7 4.79 -11.93 -0.23
C ILE A 7 6.09 -12.34 -0.94
N ASP A 8 6.62 -11.45 -1.76
CA ASP A 8 7.97 -11.59 -2.30
C ASP A 8 9.00 -11.17 -1.24
N ASN A 9 9.49 -12.15 -0.48
CA ASN A 9 10.51 -11.94 0.55
C ASN A 9 11.91 -11.64 0.00
N THR A 10 12.10 -11.64 -1.32
CA THR A 10 13.35 -11.20 -1.93
C THR A 10 13.42 -9.67 -2.05
N LEU A 11 12.28 -8.98 -1.97
CA LEU A 11 12.22 -7.53 -1.95
C LEU A 11 12.47 -6.99 -0.55
N PRO A 12 13.22 -5.88 -0.42
CA PRO A 12 13.41 -5.21 0.86
C PRO A 12 12.08 -4.63 1.35
N ILE A 13 11.94 -4.59 2.68
CA ILE A 13 10.82 -3.91 3.35
C ILE A 13 10.92 -2.40 3.11
N VAL A 14 12.11 -1.85 3.29
CA VAL A 14 12.47 -0.45 3.05
C VAL A 14 13.55 -0.40 1.97
N ASP A 15 13.30 0.33 0.89
CA ASP A 15 14.29 0.60 -0.16
C ASP A 15 15.16 1.78 0.23
N GLU A 16 16.40 1.50 0.67
CA GLU A 16 17.34 2.52 1.15
C GLU A 16 17.60 3.63 0.12
N ASN A 17 17.66 3.31 -1.18
CA ASN A 17 17.87 4.34 -2.21
C ASN A 17 16.72 5.34 -2.26
N GLN A 18 15.49 4.88 -1.98
CA GLN A 18 14.33 5.76 -1.94
C GLN A 18 14.33 6.61 -0.66
N ILE A 19 14.81 6.06 0.47
CA ILE A 19 15.00 6.83 1.70
C ILE A 19 16.04 7.93 1.48
N GLU A 20 17.17 7.63 0.84
CA GLU A 20 18.18 8.62 0.48
C GLU A 20 17.59 9.72 -0.42
N THR A 21 16.80 9.34 -1.43
CA THR A 21 16.09 10.32 -2.28
C THR A 21 15.14 11.21 -1.48
N LEU A 22 14.44 10.68 -0.47
CA LEU A 22 13.56 11.48 0.39
C LEU A 22 14.35 12.42 1.30
N LEU A 23 15.53 12.00 1.76
CA LEU A 23 16.43 12.83 2.57
C LEU A 23 17.08 13.96 1.76
N GLU A 24 17.34 13.75 0.47
CA GLU A 24 17.79 14.82 -0.43
C GLU A 24 16.75 15.95 -0.61
N LEU A 25 15.49 15.71 -0.21
CA LEU A 25 14.44 16.72 -0.21
C LEU A 25 14.34 17.49 1.11
N ASP A 26 15.03 17.03 2.17
CA ASP A 26 15.09 17.76 3.44
C ASP A 26 15.91 19.05 3.26
N ASP A 27 15.45 20.14 3.88
CA ASP A 27 16.25 21.36 3.97
C ASP A 27 17.31 21.18 5.06
N GLU A 28 18.59 21.24 4.67
CA GLU A 28 19.72 21.11 5.61
C GLU A 28 19.71 22.23 6.68
N ASP A 29 19.08 23.36 6.40
CA ASP A 29 19.03 24.52 7.29
C ASP A 29 17.95 24.39 8.39
N GLU A 30 17.01 23.45 8.28
CA GLU A 30 15.88 23.25 9.22
C GLU A 30 15.73 21.78 9.65
N PRO A 31 16.68 21.22 10.43
CA PRO A 31 16.71 19.80 10.79
C PRO A 31 15.55 19.33 11.69
N GLU A 32 14.78 20.26 12.26
CA GLU A 32 13.57 19.96 13.05
C GLU A 32 12.33 19.72 12.16
N GLU A 33 12.38 20.14 10.88
CA GLU A 33 11.29 20.03 9.90
C GLU A 33 11.62 18.99 8.81
N ARG A 34 12.14 17.81 9.19
CA ARG A 34 12.47 16.80 8.17
C ARG A 34 11.20 16.37 7.43
N PHE A 35 11.17 16.65 6.13
CA PHE A 35 10.12 16.32 5.19
C PHE A 35 9.75 14.84 5.25
N ILE A 36 10.73 13.94 5.46
CA ILE A 36 10.46 12.51 5.56
C ILE A 36 9.51 12.14 6.72
N PHE A 37 9.55 12.86 7.85
CA PHE A 37 8.62 12.60 8.96
C PHE A 37 7.20 13.00 8.61
N GLU A 38 7.02 14.19 8.04
CA GLU A 38 5.70 14.67 7.60
C GLU A 38 5.13 13.77 6.49
N ALA A 39 5.97 13.38 5.53
CA ALA A 39 5.59 12.47 4.46
C ALA A 39 5.16 11.09 5.00
N ALA A 40 5.83 10.59 6.05
CA ALA A 40 5.45 9.34 6.70
C ALA A 40 4.10 9.44 7.43
N GLU A 41 3.83 10.55 8.11
CA GLU A 41 2.52 10.78 8.76
C GLU A 41 1.40 10.91 7.74
N MET A 42 1.59 11.72 6.69
CA MET A 42 0.63 11.85 5.59
C MET A 42 0.38 10.51 4.87
N TYR A 43 1.43 9.71 4.70
CA TYR A 43 1.31 8.36 4.15
C TYR A 43 0.46 7.46 5.05
N ASP A 44 0.70 7.45 6.37
CA ASP A 44 -0.06 6.64 7.32
C ASP A 44 -1.56 7.02 7.28
N GLU A 45 -1.88 8.32 7.27
CA GLU A 45 -3.27 8.80 7.15
C GLU A 45 -3.93 8.35 5.84
N SER A 46 -3.23 8.53 4.72
CA SER A 46 -3.70 8.09 3.40
C SER A 46 -3.92 6.58 3.33
N ALA A 47 -2.99 5.81 3.91
CA ALA A 47 -3.07 4.35 3.95
C ALA A 47 -4.32 3.88 4.69
N GLN A 48 -4.62 4.45 5.86
CA GLN A 48 -5.82 4.08 6.62
C GLN A 48 -7.13 4.35 5.84
N GLN A 49 -7.20 5.49 5.13
CA GLN A 49 -8.36 5.81 4.30
C GLN A 49 -8.54 4.79 3.16
N HIS A 50 -7.46 4.48 2.45
CA HIS A 50 -7.49 3.53 1.35
C HIS A 50 -7.73 2.09 1.81
N PHE A 51 -7.20 1.67 2.96
CA PHE A 51 -7.52 0.36 3.53
C PHE A 51 -9.00 0.24 3.86
N GLY A 52 -9.58 1.23 4.53
CA GLY A 52 -11.02 1.23 4.83
C GLY A 52 -11.88 1.20 3.57
N GLU A 53 -11.47 1.89 2.50
CA GLU A 53 -12.15 1.81 1.21
C GLU A 53 -12.02 0.42 0.57
N MET A 54 -10.80 -0.13 0.49
CA MET A 54 -10.54 -1.43 -0.09
C MET A 54 -11.26 -2.56 0.66
N GLU A 55 -11.32 -2.52 1.99
CA GLU A 55 -12.08 -3.49 2.80
C GLU A 55 -13.57 -3.45 2.44
N ARG A 56 -14.18 -2.26 2.39
CA ARG A 56 -15.59 -2.11 1.98
C ARG A 56 -15.83 -2.62 0.57
N LEU A 57 -14.91 -2.35 -0.35
CA LEU A 57 -15.03 -2.73 -1.75
C LEU A 57 -14.66 -4.19 -2.03
N ALA A 58 -13.99 -4.90 -1.12
CA ALA A 58 -13.63 -6.30 -1.33
C ALA A 58 -14.74 -7.29 -0.92
N VAL A 59 -15.70 -6.85 -0.10
CA VAL A 59 -16.79 -7.70 0.41
C VAL A 59 -17.88 -7.88 -0.66
N ALA A 60 -18.32 -9.13 -0.86
CA ALA A 60 -19.48 -9.44 -1.70
C ALA A 60 -20.73 -8.79 -1.13
N GLN A 61 -21.54 -8.20 -2.00
CA GLN A 61 -22.84 -7.66 -1.60
C GLN A 61 -23.95 -8.66 -1.95
N ALA A 62 -24.88 -8.88 -1.01
CA ALA A 62 -25.97 -9.82 -1.22
C ALA A 62 -26.89 -9.33 -2.34
N GLY A 63 -27.14 -10.19 -3.34
CA GLY A 63 -27.98 -9.85 -4.50
C GLY A 63 -27.31 -8.94 -5.52
N GLU A 64 -25.99 -8.73 -5.43
CA GLU A 64 -25.21 -7.95 -6.39
C GLU A 64 -25.16 -8.65 -7.75
N SER A 65 -25.34 -7.87 -8.83
CA SER A 65 -25.16 -8.37 -10.18
C SER A 65 -23.66 -8.51 -10.53
N GLU A 66 -23.35 -9.30 -11.55
CA GLU A 66 -21.95 -9.44 -12.00
C GLU A 66 -21.36 -8.10 -12.50
N GLU A 67 -22.19 -7.25 -13.12
CA GLU A 67 -21.78 -5.93 -13.60
C GLU A 67 -21.47 -4.98 -12.44
N ASP A 68 -22.31 -4.97 -11.41
CA ASP A 68 -22.10 -4.16 -10.20
C ASP A 68 -20.83 -4.61 -9.46
N MET A 69 -20.62 -5.93 -9.33
CA MET A 69 -19.41 -6.50 -8.76
C MET A 69 -18.17 -6.03 -9.52
N LYS A 70 -18.17 -6.09 -10.87
CA LYS A 70 -17.06 -5.60 -11.69
C LYS A 70 -16.81 -4.12 -11.49
N ALA A 71 -17.87 -3.30 -11.49
CA ALA A 71 -17.77 -1.87 -11.26
C ALA A 71 -17.18 -1.56 -9.87
N ARG A 72 -17.62 -2.25 -8.82
CA ARG A 72 -17.09 -2.16 -7.45
C ARG A 72 -15.62 -2.55 -7.39
N LEU A 73 -15.23 -3.68 -7.97
CA LEU A 73 -13.85 -4.16 -7.97
C LEU A 73 -12.93 -3.30 -8.86
N HIS A 74 -13.47 -2.60 -9.85
CA HIS A 74 -12.73 -1.57 -10.56
C HIS A 74 -12.45 -0.34 -9.67
N LYS A 75 -13.35 0.02 -8.75
CA LYS A 75 -13.04 1.06 -7.74
C LYS A 75 -11.92 0.59 -6.82
N PHE A 76 -11.98 -0.67 -6.39
CA PHE A 76 -10.94 -1.30 -5.58
C PHE A 76 -9.57 -1.22 -6.25
N SER A 77 -9.50 -1.55 -7.55
CA SER A 77 -8.26 -1.48 -8.34
C SER A 77 -7.65 -0.08 -8.31
N ARG A 78 -8.47 0.98 -8.40
CA ARG A 78 -7.98 2.37 -8.34
C ARG A 78 -7.38 2.71 -6.97
N SER A 79 -8.01 2.29 -5.88
CA SER A 79 -7.46 2.50 -4.53
C SER A 79 -6.14 1.74 -4.36
N ALA A 80 -6.06 0.49 -4.84
CA ALA A 80 -4.81 -0.28 -4.83
C ALA A 80 -3.73 0.38 -5.71
N HIS A 81 -4.09 0.94 -6.87
CA HIS A 81 -3.16 1.66 -7.73
C HIS A 81 -2.58 2.91 -7.06
N ALA A 82 -3.41 3.70 -6.38
CA ALA A 82 -2.96 4.86 -5.61
C ALA A 82 -1.95 4.42 -4.53
N MET A 83 -2.31 3.39 -3.76
CA MET A 83 -1.45 2.85 -2.71
C MET A 83 -0.15 2.24 -3.22
N LYS A 84 -0.15 1.64 -4.42
CA LYS A 84 1.07 1.16 -5.07
C LYS A 84 2.08 2.29 -5.26
N GLY A 85 1.61 3.43 -5.78
CA GLY A 85 2.43 4.61 -6.02
C GLY A 85 2.95 5.21 -4.72
N THR A 86 2.06 5.45 -3.75
CA THR A 86 2.44 6.07 -2.47
C THR A 86 3.38 5.19 -1.65
N ALA A 87 3.11 3.88 -1.55
CA ALA A 87 4.01 2.94 -0.88
C ALA A 87 5.38 2.88 -1.59
N GLY A 88 5.41 2.93 -2.92
CA GLY A 88 6.65 2.98 -3.69
C GLY A 88 7.48 4.23 -3.39
N ASN A 89 6.85 5.40 -3.40
CA ASN A 89 7.50 6.69 -3.11
C ASN A 89 8.06 6.75 -1.67
N MET A 90 7.42 6.06 -0.72
CA MET A 90 7.91 5.96 0.67
C MET A 90 8.97 4.87 0.87
N GLY A 91 9.41 4.18 -0.19
CA GLY A 91 10.41 3.11 -0.11
C GLY A 91 9.85 1.74 0.29
N GLY A 92 8.53 1.59 0.42
CA GLY A 92 7.84 0.33 0.72
C GLY A 92 7.77 -0.61 -0.47
N LYS A 93 8.91 -1.11 -0.96
CA LYS A 93 9.01 -1.87 -2.23
C LYS A 93 8.18 -3.16 -2.22
N ARG A 94 8.30 -3.94 -1.15
CA ARG A 94 7.52 -5.17 -0.95
C ARG A 94 6.02 -4.87 -0.86
N LEU A 95 5.63 -3.83 -0.14
CA LEU A 95 4.25 -3.40 0.01
C LEU A 95 3.65 -2.87 -1.31
N SER A 96 4.41 -2.08 -2.06
CA SER A 96 4.04 -1.62 -3.41
C SER A 96 3.76 -2.82 -4.34
N LYS A 97 4.55 -3.89 -4.24
CA LYS A 97 4.33 -5.12 -5.00
C LYS A 97 3.00 -5.80 -4.66
N ILE A 98 2.63 -5.85 -3.38
CA ILE A 98 1.32 -6.37 -2.94
C ILE A 98 0.19 -5.52 -3.54
N PHE A 99 0.31 -4.20 -3.52
CA PHE A 99 -0.68 -3.31 -4.13
C PHE A 99 -0.77 -3.46 -5.66
N GLU A 100 0.32 -3.77 -6.35
CA GLU A 100 0.30 -4.14 -7.78
C GLU A 100 -0.54 -5.41 -8.01
N HIS A 101 -0.38 -6.44 -7.16
CA HIS A 101 -1.19 -7.66 -7.24
C HIS A 101 -2.66 -7.41 -6.91
N LEU A 102 -2.95 -6.55 -5.94
CA LEU A 102 -4.31 -6.13 -5.60
C LEU A 102 -4.98 -5.36 -6.75
N GLN A 103 -4.25 -4.43 -7.38
CA GLN A 103 -4.71 -3.69 -8.55
C GLN A 103 -5.19 -4.66 -9.64
N ARG A 104 -4.32 -5.63 -10.02
CA ARG A 104 -4.65 -6.65 -11.03
C ARG A 104 -5.82 -7.54 -10.62
N SER A 105 -5.90 -7.90 -9.33
CA SER A 105 -7.01 -8.72 -8.82
C SER A 105 -8.35 -7.98 -8.97
N GLY A 106 -8.37 -6.67 -8.69
CA GLY A 106 -9.54 -5.82 -8.91
C GLY A 106 -9.93 -5.68 -10.38
N GLU A 107 -8.94 -5.48 -11.28
CA GLU A 107 -9.16 -5.42 -12.75
C GLU A 107 -9.74 -6.73 -13.30
N GLN A 108 -9.35 -7.87 -12.72
CA GLN A 108 -9.81 -9.21 -13.11
C GLN A 108 -11.06 -9.67 -12.35
N ALA A 109 -11.66 -8.80 -11.54
CA ALA A 109 -12.81 -9.10 -10.68
C ALA A 109 -12.62 -10.34 -9.78
N GLN A 110 -11.40 -10.57 -9.29
CA GLN A 110 -11.06 -11.70 -8.42
C GLN A 110 -11.33 -11.36 -6.94
N GLN A 111 -12.60 -11.32 -6.56
CA GLN A 111 -13.05 -10.82 -5.26
C GLN A 111 -12.35 -11.47 -4.06
N GLU A 112 -12.22 -12.81 -4.04
CA GLU A 112 -11.57 -13.52 -2.94
C GLU A 112 -10.09 -13.12 -2.77
N ARG A 113 -9.39 -12.91 -3.88
CA ARG A 113 -8.00 -12.42 -3.87
C ARG A 113 -7.91 -10.98 -3.39
N CYS A 114 -8.88 -10.12 -3.74
CA CYS A 114 -8.97 -8.77 -3.19
C CYS A 114 -9.14 -8.82 -1.67
N ALA A 115 -10.11 -9.59 -1.17
CA ALA A 115 -10.40 -9.70 0.27
C ALA A 115 -9.19 -10.22 1.06
N HIS A 116 -8.58 -11.32 0.61
CA HIS A 116 -7.37 -11.86 1.23
C HIS A 116 -6.19 -10.88 1.13
N GLY A 117 -5.99 -10.26 -0.04
CA GLY A 117 -4.88 -9.37 -0.29
C GLY A 117 -4.92 -8.09 0.55
N VAL A 118 -6.09 -7.57 0.89
CA VAL A 118 -6.20 -6.41 1.80
C VAL A 118 -5.70 -6.75 3.20
N VAL A 119 -6.07 -7.92 3.72
CA VAL A 119 -5.59 -8.38 5.04
C VAL A 119 -4.06 -8.50 5.02
N LEU A 120 -3.51 -9.08 3.95
CA LEU A 120 -2.07 -9.19 3.75
C LEU A 120 -1.38 -7.82 3.67
N ALA A 121 -1.95 -6.89 2.88
CA ALA A 121 -1.40 -5.55 2.70
C ALA A 121 -1.40 -4.74 4.01
N LYS A 122 -2.42 -4.89 4.86
CA LYS A 122 -2.45 -4.26 6.18
C LYS A 122 -1.37 -4.80 7.11
N HIS A 123 -1.20 -6.12 7.15
CA HIS A 123 -0.14 -6.74 7.93
C HIS A 123 1.25 -6.26 7.48
N GLU A 124 1.46 -6.25 6.16
CA GLU A 124 2.70 -5.79 5.57
C GLU A 124 2.95 -4.29 5.81
N HIS A 125 1.90 -3.47 5.79
CA HIS A 125 2.00 -2.05 6.11
C HIS A 125 2.47 -1.80 7.54
N GLU A 126 2.00 -2.56 8.54
CA GLU A 126 2.53 -2.42 9.91
C GLU A 126 4.01 -2.81 10.01
N ILE A 127 4.44 -3.85 9.27
CA ILE A 127 5.85 -4.24 9.21
C ILE A 127 6.69 -3.13 8.57
N PHE A 128 6.24 -2.60 7.43
CA PHE A 128 6.89 -1.50 6.74
C PHE A 128 6.99 -0.26 7.63
N ARG A 129 5.89 0.12 8.27
CA ARG A 129 5.81 1.27 9.18
C ARG A 129 6.78 1.14 10.36
N ALA A 130 6.88 -0.05 10.96
CA ALA A 130 7.84 -0.30 12.04
C ALA A 130 9.29 -0.16 11.54
N ALA A 131 9.61 -0.74 10.38
CA ALA A 131 10.94 -0.66 9.78
C ALA A 131 11.32 0.78 9.38
N LEU A 132 10.37 1.53 8.81
CA LEU A 132 10.58 2.94 8.45
C LEU A 132 10.86 3.79 9.70
N LYS A 133 10.10 3.60 10.78
CA LYS A 133 10.35 4.29 12.06
C LYS A 133 11.71 3.97 12.65
N GLU A 134 12.11 2.69 12.64
CA GLU A 134 13.44 2.28 13.10
C GLU A 134 14.54 2.93 12.25
N ARG A 135 14.35 2.96 10.94
CA ARG A 135 15.30 3.60 10.02
C ARG A 135 15.42 5.10 10.26
N MET A 136 14.30 5.79 10.44
CA MET A 136 14.28 7.24 10.71
C MET A 136 14.88 7.58 12.07
N ALA A 137 14.78 6.72 13.08
CA ALA A 137 15.42 6.92 14.37
C ALA A 137 16.96 6.82 14.33
N GLN A 138 17.52 6.33 13.22
CA GLN A 138 18.97 6.22 12.98
C GLN A 138 19.52 7.37 12.13
N LEU A 139 18.66 8.29 11.66
CA LEU A 139 18.99 9.47 10.85
C LEU A 139 19.19 10.69 11.75
#